data_AF-A0A6N4XKM2-F1
#
_entry.id   AF-A0A6N4XKM2-F1
#
_cell.length_a   1.000
_cell.length_b   1.000
_cell.length_c   1.000
_cell.angle_alpha   90.00
_cell.angle_beta   90.00
_cell.angle_gamma   90.00
#
_symmetry.space_group_name_H-M   'P 1'
#
loop_
_entity.id
_entity.type
_entity.pdbx_description
1 polymer ?
#
loop_
_entity_poly.entity_id
_entity_poly.type
_entity_poly.pdbx_seq_one_letter_code
_entity_poly.pdbx_strand_id
1 'polypeptide(L)'
;MNEQKQLSEVIDLWKIDKKQYVKKSSFSAYTLLIENHLLPNFGNKIAIEEADVQNFVFQKLETGLSHKTIKDILIVLKMILKFGAKNKWLQYTPFDIQFPTEREKHTIEVLTKSDQKK
;
A
#
# COMPACT_ATOMS: atom_id res chain seq x y z
N MET A 1 -17.57 -9.30 22.74
CA MET A 1 -18.10 -9.10 21.37
C MET A 1 -16.96 -8.50 20.57
N ASN A 2 -16.39 -9.21 19.58
CA ASN A 2 -15.40 -8.58 18.71
C ASN A 2 -16.17 -7.72 17.70
N GLU A 3 -16.13 -6.40 17.86
CA GLU A 3 -16.64 -5.49 16.84
C GLU A 3 -15.72 -5.56 15.63
N GLN A 4 -16.23 -6.16 14.55
CA GLN A 4 -15.59 -6.04 13.24
C GLN A 4 -15.70 -4.58 12.79
N LYS A 5 -14.58 -4.00 12.38
CA LYS A 5 -14.51 -2.62 11.89
C LYS A 5 -14.33 -2.58 10.39
N GLN A 6 -14.78 -1.50 9.77
CA GLN A 6 -14.43 -1.24 8.37
C GLN A 6 -12.96 -0.84 8.26
N LEU A 7 -12.34 -1.08 7.10
CA LEU A 7 -10.95 -0.70 6.88
C LEU A 7 -10.73 0.81 7.08
N SER A 8 -11.70 1.66 6.70
CA SER A 8 -11.66 3.11 6.94
C SER A 8 -11.41 3.45 8.41
N GLU A 9 -12.17 2.86 9.33
CA GLU A 9 -11.98 3.05 10.77
C GLU A 9 -10.62 2.53 11.24
N VAL A 10 -10.20 1.36 10.76
CA VAL A 10 -8.89 0.79 11.12
C VAL A 10 -7.75 1.65 10.61
N ILE A 11 -7.90 2.27 9.43
CA ILE A 11 -6.96 3.23 8.86
C ILE A 11 -6.81 4.44 9.77
N ASP A 12 -7.91 5.01 10.27
CA ASP A 12 -7.85 6.19 11.12
C ASP A 12 -7.15 5.88 12.45
N LEU A 13 -7.48 4.75 13.06
CA LEU A 13 -6.81 4.27 14.26
C LEU A 13 -5.32 3.98 14.01
N TRP A 14 -5.00 3.37 12.86
CA TRP A 14 -3.63 3.10 12.46
C TRP A 14 -2.84 4.39 12.21
N LYS A 15 -3.44 5.41 11.59
CA LYS A 15 -2.80 6.72 11.36
C LYS A 15 -2.42 7.37 12.69
N ILE A 16 -3.31 7.36 13.68
CA ILE A 16 -3.07 7.94 15.02
C ILE A 16 -1.92 7.22 15.73
N ASP A 17 -1.92 5.88 15.71
CA ASP A 17 -0.86 5.06 16.30
C ASP A 17 0.48 5.25 15.57
N LYS A 18 0.48 5.08 14.24
CA LYS A 18 1.69 5.04 13.43
C LYS A 18 2.45 6.36 13.42
N LYS A 19 1.75 7.49 13.54
CA LYS A 19 2.32 8.84 13.59
C LYS A 19 3.39 9.01 14.69
N GLN A 20 3.33 8.22 15.76
CA GLN A 20 4.28 8.28 16.87
C GLN A 20 5.62 7.61 16.56
N TYR A 21 5.66 6.71 15.58
CA TYR A 21 6.80 5.83 15.32
C TYR A 21 7.54 6.12 14.01
N VAL A 22 7.06 7.06 13.20
CA VAL A 22 7.63 7.33 11.87
C VAL A 22 7.93 8.82 11.66
N LYS A 23 8.91 9.11 10.81
CA LYS A 23 9.22 10.47 10.38
C LYS A 23 8.02 11.09 9.65
N LYS A 24 7.89 12.41 9.74
CA LYS A 24 6.81 13.17 9.06
C LYS A 24 6.74 12.86 7.56
N SER A 25 7.88 12.78 6.88
CA SER A 25 7.94 12.46 5.44
C SER A 25 7.38 11.07 5.12
N SER A 26 7.75 10.05 5.90
CA SER A 26 7.22 8.69 5.75
C SER A 26 5.73 8.64 6.02
N PHE A 27 5.25 9.34 7.06
CA PHE A 27 3.82 9.43 7.37
C PHE A 27 3.02 10.09 6.24
N SER A 28 3.54 11.18 5.66
CA SER A 28 2.94 11.83 4.49
C SER A 28 2.86 10.88 3.30
N ALA A 29 3.94 10.14 3.01
CA ALA A 29 3.94 9.15 1.94
C ALA A 29 2.88 8.07 2.15
N TYR A 30 2.78 7.50 3.35
CA TYR A 30 1.73 6.51 3.66
C TYR A 30 0.33 7.08 3.52
N THR A 31 0.11 8.30 4.03
CA THR A 31 -1.20 8.97 3.96
C THR A 31 -1.63 9.20 2.51
N LEU A 32 -0.70 9.63 1.66
CA LEU A 32 -0.95 9.81 0.22
C LEU A 32 -1.36 8.50 -0.46
N LEU A 33 -0.66 7.40 -0.18
CA LEU A 33 -1.00 6.08 -0.74
C LEU A 33 -2.35 5.58 -0.23
N ILE A 34 -2.64 5.83 1.06
CA ILE A 34 -3.92 5.45 1.67
C ILE A 34 -5.08 6.19 1.00
N GLU A 35 -4.99 7.51 0.88
CA GLU A 35 -6.07 8.37 0.39
C GLU A 35 -6.35 8.14 -1.09
N ASN A 36 -5.31 7.99 -1.91
CA ASN A 36 -5.48 7.84 -3.36
C ASN A 36 -5.80 6.41 -3.80
N HIS A 37 -5.43 5.41 -3.00
CA HIS A 37 -5.48 4.01 -3.46
C HIS A 37 -6.18 3.07 -2.49
N LEU A 38 -5.96 3.16 -1.18
CA LEU A 38 -6.57 2.20 -0.25
C LEU A 38 -8.00 2.56 0.12
N LEU A 39 -8.28 3.81 0.48
CA LEU A 39 -9.63 4.25 0.87
C LEU A 39 -10.66 4.07 -0.27
N PRO A 40 -10.38 4.48 -1.53
CA PRO A 40 -11.36 4.34 -2.61
C PRO A 40 -11.67 2.88 -2.99
N ASN A 41 -10.74 1.95 -2.73
CA ASN A 41 -10.87 0.56 -3.18
C ASN A 41 -11.29 -0.40 -2.04
N PHE A 42 -10.86 -0.12 -0.81
CA PHE A 42 -11.04 -1.03 0.32
C PHE A 42 -11.68 -0.38 1.54
N GLY A 43 -11.92 0.93 1.57
CA GLY A 43 -12.36 1.66 2.76
C GLY A 43 -13.63 1.08 3.42
N ASN A 44 -14.62 0.68 2.61
CA ASN A 44 -15.89 0.13 3.10
C ASN A 44 -15.84 -1.38 3.36
N LYS A 45 -14.70 -2.04 3.08
CA LYS A 45 -14.57 -3.49 3.26
C LYS A 45 -14.24 -3.84 4.71
N ILE A 46 -14.86 -4.92 5.19
CA ILE A 46 -14.63 -5.50 6.52
C ILE A 46 -13.71 -6.72 6.41
N ALA A 47 -13.66 -7.36 5.25
CA ALA A 47 -12.73 -8.45 4.93
C ALA A 47 -12.06 -8.15 3.59
N ILE A 48 -10.79 -8.48 3.48
CA ILE A 48 -10.00 -8.34 2.25
C ILE A 48 -9.38 -9.69 1.95
N GLU A 49 -9.77 -10.26 0.83
CA GLU A 49 -9.26 -11.55 0.37
C GLU A 49 -8.12 -11.37 -0.63
N GLU A 50 -7.34 -12.43 -0.86
CA GLU A 50 -6.24 -12.40 -1.82
C GLU A 50 -6.72 -12.00 -3.23
N ALA A 51 -7.88 -12.53 -3.66
CA ALA A 51 -8.47 -12.21 -4.95
C ALA A 51 -8.76 -10.70 -5.11
N ASP A 52 -9.20 -10.03 -4.06
CA ASP A 52 -9.43 -8.59 -4.07
C ASP A 52 -8.12 -7.81 -4.29
N VAL A 53 -7.06 -8.24 -3.61
CA VAL A 53 -5.73 -7.62 -3.71
C VAL A 53 -5.10 -7.88 -5.08
N GLN A 54 -5.26 -9.10 -5.61
CA GLN A 54 -4.75 -9.47 -6.93
C GLN A 54 -5.45 -8.66 -8.04
N ASN A 55 -6.78 -8.53 -7.97
CA ASN A 55 -7.55 -7.70 -8.90
C ASN A 55 -7.15 -6.22 -8.81
N PHE A 56 -6.95 -5.71 -7.59
CA PHE A 56 -6.45 -4.36 -7.38
C PHE A 56 -5.09 -4.14 -8.05
N VAL A 57 -4.16 -5.09 -7.96
CA VAL A 57 -2.86 -4.99 -8.64
C VAL A 57 -3.01 -4.91 -10.15
N PHE A 58 -3.82 -5.77 -10.76
CA PHE A 58 -4.06 -5.70 -12.20
C PHE A 58 -4.66 -4.37 -12.64
N GLN A 59 -5.68 -3.88 -11.93
CA GLN A 59 -6.27 -2.57 -12.19
C GLN A 59 -5.23 -1.44 -12.11
N LYS A 60 -4.34 -1.47 -11.10
CA LYS A 60 -3.30 -0.43 -10.97
C LYS A 60 -2.24 -0.51 -12.07
N LEU A 61 -1.87 -1.70 -12.51
CA LEU A 61 -1.00 -1.89 -13.67
C LEU A 61 -1.63 -1.33 -14.95
N GLU A 62 -2.92 -1.57 -15.17
CA GLU A 62 -3.65 -1.02 -16.32
C GLU A 62 -3.73 0.51 -16.30
N THR A 63 -3.81 1.12 -15.11
CA THR A 63 -3.75 2.59 -14.96
C THR A 63 -2.34 3.17 -15.12
N GLY A 64 -1.33 2.34 -15.41
CA GLY A 64 0.04 2.78 -15.65
C GLY A 64 0.88 3.03 -14.39
N LEU A 65 0.45 2.54 -13.21
CA LEU A 65 1.29 2.63 -12.02
C LEU A 65 2.46 1.64 -12.12
N SER A 66 3.65 2.12 -11.74
CA SER A 66 4.84 1.27 -11.70
C SER A 66 4.69 0.14 -10.67
N HIS A 67 5.35 -0.99 -10.93
CA HIS A 67 5.41 -2.12 -10.00
C HIS A 67 5.95 -1.71 -8.63
N LYS A 68 6.92 -0.79 -8.59
CA LYS A 68 7.47 -0.24 -7.35
C LYS A 68 6.37 0.44 -6.51
N THR A 69 5.62 1.35 -7.13
CA THR A 69 4.54 2.09 -6.46
C THR A 69 3.47 1.13 -5.95
N ILE A 70 3.07 0.13 -6.74
CA ILE A 70 2.08 -0.87 -6.32
C ILE A 70 2.60 -1.67 -5.13
N LYS A 71 3.85 -2.11 -5.15
CA LYS A 71 4.48 -2.80 -4.01
C LYS A 71 4.49 -1.92 -2.75
N ASP A 72 4.79 -0.63 -2.88
CA ASP A 72 4.74 0.31 -1.75
C ASP A 72 3.33 0.43 -1.17
N ILE A 73 2.29 0.50 -2.03
CA ILE A 73 0.88 0.48 -1.60
C ILE A 73 0.55 -0.81 -0.85
N LEU A 74 0.95 -1.98 -1.38
CA LEU A 74 0.70 -3.28 -0.74
C LEU A 74 1.39 -3.41 0.62
N ILE A 75 2.59 -2.85 0.78
CA ILE A 75 3.28 -2.83 2.07
C ILE A 75 2.45 -2.04 3.10
N VAL A 76 1.91 -0.87 2.71
CA VAL A 76 1.05 -0.07 3.59
C VAL A 76 -0.24 -0.81 3.94
N LEU A 77 -0.90 -1.44 2.96
CA LEU A 77 -2.08 -2.26 3.19
C LEU A 77 -1.81 -3.41 4.18
N LYS A 78 -0.71 -4.16 3.98
CA LYS A 78 -0.30 -5.22 4.90
C LYS A 78 -0.09 -4.71 6.33
N MET A 79 0.51 -3.52 6.50
CA MET A 79 0.71 -2.93 7.83
C MET A 79 -0.62 -2.62 8.52
N ILE A 80 -1.58 -2.04 7.81
CA ILE A 80 -2.91 -1.70 8.35
C ILE A 80 -3.68 -2.97 8.71
N LEU A 81 -3.68 -3.98 7.83
CA LEU A 81 -4.35 -5.26 8.08
C LEU A 81 -3.78 -6.00 9.30
N LYS A 82 -2.44 -6.05 9.41
CA LYS A 82 -1.78 -6.62 10.59
C LYS A 82 -2.13 -5.86 11.87
N PHE A 83 -2.26 -4.54 11.80
CA PHE A 83 -2.68 -3.73 12.94
C PHE A 83 -4.12 -4.03 13.35
N GLY A 84 -5.06 -4.09 12.39
CA GLY A 84 -6.45 -4.46 12.67
C GLY A 84 -6.57 -5.87 13.26
N ALA A 85 -5.79 -6.83 12.76
CA ALA A 85 -5.75 -8.19 13.27
C ALA A 85 -5.19 -8.29 14.68
N LYS A 86 -4.12 -7.53 14.99
CA LYS A 86 -3.56 -7.46 16.35
C LYS A 86 -4.59 -6.98 17.38
N ASN A 87 -5.47 -6.06 16.98
CA ASN A 87 -6.53 -5.52 17.82
C ASN A 87 -7.86 -6.31 17.73
N LYS A 88 -7.89 -7.44 17.01
CA LYS A 88 -9.06 -8.30 16.80
C LYS A 88 -10.26 -7.62 16.11
N TRP A 89 -10.03 -6.54 15.36
CA TRP A 89 -11.05 -5.83 14.57
C TRP A 89 -11.24 -6.40 13.16
N LEU A 90 -10.20 -7.05 12.63
CA LEU A 90 -10.16 -7.63 11.29
C LEU A 90 -9.52 -9.01 11.36
N GLN A 91 -9.87 -9.90 10.43
CA GLN A 91 -9.12 -11.12 10.19
C GLN A 91 -8.09 -10.84 9.09
N TYR A 92 -6.81 -11.09 9.40
CA TYR A 92 -5.75 -10.99 8.40
C TYR A 92 -5.35 -12.39 7.94
N THR A 93 -5.58 -12.66 6.65
CA THR A 93 -5.03 -13.81 5.96
C THR A 93 -3.83 -13.34 5.13
N PRO A 94 -2.64 -13.93 5.31
CA PRO A 94 -1.50 -13.64 4.44
C PRO A 94 -1.87 -13.88 2.98
N PHE A 95 -1.41 -12.99 2.10
CA PHE A 95 -1.64 -13.09 0.67
C PHE A 95 -0.32 -13.05 -0.10
N ASP A 96 -0.27 -13.86 -1.16
CA ASP A 96 0.84 -13.95 -2.11
C ASP A 96 0.42 -13.43 -3.49
N ILE A 97 0.95 -12.26 -3.86
CA ILE A 97 0.50 -11.52 -5.05
C ILE A 97 1.48 -11.75 -6.19
N GLN A 98 0.94 -12.23 -7.31
CA GLN A 98 1.70 -12.48 -8.52
C GLN A 98 1.73 -11.22 -9.39
N PHE A 99 2.92 -10.80 -9.80
CA PHE A 99 3.11 -9.69 -10.74
C PHE A 99 3.47 -10.24 -12.12
N PRO A 100 2.95 -9.64 -13.22
CA PRO A 100 3.45 -9.94 -14.55
C PRO A 100 4.96 -9.70 -14.66
N THR A 101 5.62 -10.38 -15.61
CA THR A 101 7.04 -10.13 -15.88
C THR A 101 7.26 -8.70 -16.36
N GLU A 102 8.12 -7.93 -15.67
CA GLU A 102 8.53 -6.59 -16.13
C GLU A 102 9.28 -6.71 -17.46
N ARG A 103 8.71 -6.17 -18.54
CA ARG A 103 9.31 -6.17 -19.86
C ARG A 103 10.26 -4.98 -20.08
N GLU A 104 10.02 -3.87 -19.38
CA GLU A 104 10.79 -2.63 -19.51
C GLU A 104 11.55 -2.34 -18.21
N LYS A 105 12.88 -2.35 -18.27
CA LYS A 105 13.72 -1.87 -17.17
C LYS A 105 13.93 -0.37 -17.33
N HIS A 106 13.37 0.42 -16.42
CA HIS A 106 13.76 1.82 -16.28
C HIS A 106 15.14 1.89 -15.62
N THR A 107 16.19 1.99 -16.43
CA THR A 107 17.54 2.29 -15.94
C THR A 107 17.62 3.76 -15.57
N ILE A 108 18.06 4.07 -14.35
CA ILE A 108 18.42 5.44 -13.99
C ILE A 108 19.71 5.76 -14.74
N GLU A 109 19.66 6.68 -15.69
CA GLU A 109 20.87 7.20 -16.32
C GLU A 109 21.71 7.94 -15.28
N VAL A 110 22.96 7.52 -15.14
CA VAL A 110 23.92 8.14 -14.23
C VAL A 110 24.67 9.21 -15.01
N LEU A 111 24.74 10.43 -14.47
CA LEU A 111 25.55 11.51 -15.05
C LEU A 111 26.98 11.02 -15.29
N THR A 112 27.44 11.10 -16.53
CA THR A 112 28.83 10.82 -16.84
C THR A 112 29.71 11.99 -16.41
N LYS A 113 31.02 11.77 -16.23
CA LYS A 113 31.98 12.86 -15.94
C LYS A 113 31.98 13.96 -17.00
N SER A 114 31.56 13.63 -18.22
CA SER A 114 31.40 14.57 -19.33
C SER A 114 30.20 15.49 -19.14
N ASP A 115 29.09 14.96 -18.62
CA ASP A 115 27.85 15.72 -18.35
C ASP A 115 28.01 16.66 -17.13
N GLN A 116 28.92 16.33 -16.21
CA GLN A 116 29.21 17.13 -15.02
C GLN A 116 29.97 18.44 -15.34
N LYS A 117 30.64 18.52 -16.49
CA LYS A 117 31.36 19.74 -16.93
C LYS A 117 30.44 20.64 -17.75
N LYS A 118 29.50 21.31 -17.09
CA LYS A 118 28.79 22.49 -17.60
C LYS A 118 28.59 23.50 -16.48
#